data_AF-A0A6A6MX27-F1
#
_entry.id   AF-A0A6A6MX27-F1
#
_cell.length_a   1.000
_cell.length_b   1.000
_cell.length_c   1.000
_cell.angle_alpha   90.00
_cell.angle_beta   90.00
_cell.angle_gamma   90.00
#
_symmetry.space_group_name_H-M   'P 1'
#
loop_
_entity.id
_entity.type
_entity.pdbx_description
1 polymer ?
#
loop_
_entity_poly.entity_id
_entity_poly.type
_entity_poly.pdbx_seq_one_letter_code
_entity_poly.pdbx_strand_id
1 'polypeptide(L)'
;MQNSCWLWLRCTTLNNVGIRLGFKDLGALAYQDSVLLVSNVENTLIPKLKYLESIGFSRDEAVGMVLRCPALFTFSVENNFMPKFEYFSEEIKGKLEELKEFPQYFAFSLENRIKPRHIEVIQSGIKMALPTMLKSTDEEFRELLTQGAG
;
A
#
# COMPACT_ATOMS: atom_id res chain seq x y z
N MET A 1 9.20 5.20 -41.84
CA MET A 1 8.96 3.78 -41.48
C MET A 1 9.77 3.33 -40.24
N GLN A 2 9.83 4.12 -39.15
CA GLN A 2 10.60 3.71 -37.94
C GLN A 2 9.90 3.93 -36.59
N ASN A 3 8.66 4.46 -36.54
CA ASN A 3 8.00 4.75 -35.26
C ASN A 3 7.04 3.66 -34.75
N SER A 4 6.70 2.66 -35.58
CA SER A 4 5.77 1.58 -35.21
C SER A 4 6.46 0.38 -34.54
N CYS A 5 7.78 0.24 -34.69
CA CYS A 5 8.54 -0.88 -34.13
C CYS A 5 8.82 -0.70 -32.62
N TRP A 6 9.03 0.54 -32.17
CA TRP A 6 9.33 0.87 -30.77
C TRP A 6 8.11 0.71 -29.83
N LEU A 7 6.91 1.04 -30.31
CA LEU A 7 5.67 0.84 -29.55
C LEU A 7 5.31 -0.65 -29.43
N TRP A 8 5.53 -1.45 -30.48
CA TRP A 8 5.30 -2.90 -30.44
C TRP A 8 6.28 -3.64 -29.53
N LEU A 9 7.59 -3.33 -29.60
CA LEU A 9 8.60 -3.93 -28.71
C LEU A 9 8.32 -3.63 -27.23
N ARG A 10 7.94 -2.39 -26.88
CA ARG A 10 7.60 -1.98 -25.52
C ARG A 10 6.34 -2.69 -25.00
N CYS A 11 5.36 -2.98 -25.87
CA CYS A 11 4.16 -3.74 -25.53
C CYS A 11 4.47 -5.22 -25.23
N THR A 12 5.34 -5.88 -26.02
CA THR A 12 5.78 -7.26 -25.72
C THR A 12 6.63 -7.36 -24.46
N THR A 13 7.48 -6.37 -24.16
CA THR A 13 8.26 -6.35 -22.92
C THR A 13 7.36 -6.18 -21.69
N LEU A 14 6.33 -5.32 -21.77
CA LEU A 14 5.33 -5.18 -20.72
C LEU A 14 4.47 -6.45 -20.54
N ASN A 15 4.10 -7.13 -21.64
CA ASN A 15 3.36 -8.40 -21.58
C ASN A 15 4.15 -9.51 -20.85
N ASN A 16 5.45 -9.65 -21.16
CA ASN A 16 6.29 -10.66 -20.51
C ASN A 16 6.60 -10.30 -19.05
N VAL A 17 6.78 -9.02 -18.75
CA VAL A 17 7.09 -8.56 -17.40
C VAL A 17 5.88 -8.66 -16.48
N GLY A 18 4.68 -8.33 -16.96
CA GLY A 18 3.48 -8.46 -16.16
C GLY A 18 3.13 -9.91 -15.80
N ILE A 19 3.25 -10.83 -16.76
CA ILE A 19 3.09 -12.27 -16.51
C ILE A 19 4.19 -12.77 -15.56
N ARG A 20 5.45 -12.30 -15.72
CA ARG A 20 6.58 -12.63 -14.84
C ARG A 20 6.39 -12.13 -13.41
N LEU A 21 5.60 -11.09 -13.21
CA LEU A 21 5.32 -10.53 -11.89
C LEU A 21 4.09 -11.11 -11.20
N GLY A 22 3.37 -12.04 -11.85
CA GLY A 22 2.17 -12.70 -11.33
C GLY A 22 0.85 -12.05 -11.74
N PHE A 23 0.88 -11.04 -12.62
CA PHE A 23 -0.35 -10.41 -13.10
C PHE A 23 -0.99 -11.28 -14.18
N LYS A 24 -2.20 -11.78 -13.90
CA LYS A 24 -2.96 -12.67 -14.80
C LYS A 24 -3.70 -11.90 -15.91
N ASP A 25 -4.03 -10.63 -15.68
CA ASP A 25 -4.68 -9.76 -16.67
C ASP A 25 -4.00 -8.37 -16.68
N LEU A 26 -3.14 -8.17 -17.67
CA LEU A 26 -2.45 -6.90 -17.89
C LEU A 26 -3.30 -5.87 -18.64
N GLY A 27 -4.36 -6.32 -19.33
CA GLY A 27 -5.32 -5.42 -19.98
C GLY A 27 -6.13 -4.64 -18.95
N ALA A 28 -6.57 -5.30 -17.89
CA ALA A 28 -7.22 -4.67 -16.75
C ALA A 28 -6.30 -3.65 -16.04
N LEU A 29 -5.02 -3.99 -15.88
CA LEU A 29 -4.01 -3.10 -15.29
C LEU A 29 -3.75 -1.84 -16.10
N ALA A 30 -3.64 -2.02 -17.42
CA ALA A 30 -3.46 -0.93 -18.36
C ALA A 30 -4.67 0.03 -18.38
N TYR A 31 -5.87 -0.53 -18.24
CA TYR A 31 -7.10 0.26 -18.30
C TYR A 31 -7.48 0.92 -16.97
N GLN A 32 -7.06 0.34 -15.83
CA GLN A 32 -7.42 0.85 -14.50
C GLN A 32 -6.41 1.84 -13.92
N ASP A 33 -5.11 1.73 -14.22
CA ASP A 33 -4.12 2.60 -13.61
C ASP A 33 -3.03 3.12 -14.55
N SER A 34 -3.15 4.40 -14.88
CA SER A 34 -2.12 5.16 -15.61
C SER A 34 -0.77 5.12 -14.91
N VAL A 35 -0.75 5.05 -13.57
CA VAL A 35 0.48 4.97 -12.77
C VAL A 35 1.26 3.70 -13.10
N LEU A 36 0.59 2.56 -13.26
CA LEU A 36 1.25 1.29 -13.59
C LEU A 36 1.80 1.24 -15.01
N LEU A 37 1.10 1.87 -15.96
CA LEU A 37 1.53 1.95 -17.35
C LEU A 37 2.75 2.83 -17.57
N VAL A 38 2.89 3.88 -16.75
CA VAL A 38 3.99 4.86 -16.88
C VAL A 38 5.16 4.50 -15.97
N SER A 39 4.94 3.70 -14.92
CA SER A 39 5.98 3.29 -13.99
C SER A 39 6.99 2.33 -14.65
N ASN A 40 8.28 2.59 -14.43
CA ASN A 40 9.33 1.64 -14.79
C ASN A 40 9.19 0.40 -13.90
N VAL A 41 8.81 -0.72 -14.47
CA VAL A 41 8.53 -1.93 -13.70
C VAL A 41 9.77 -2.45 -12.94
N GLU A 42 10.94 -2.42 -13.56
CA GLU A 42 12.16 -2.98 -12.97
C GLU A 42 12.69 -2.12 -11.82
N ASN A 43 12.60 -0.79 -11.96
CA ASN A 43 13.15 0.15 -10.99
C ASN A 43 12.13 0.66 -9.98
N THR A 44 10.83 0.63 -10.33
CA THR A 44 9.76 1.11 -9.45
C THR A 44 9.02 -0.06 -8.82
N LEU A 45 8.46 -0.99 -9.60
CA LEU A 45 7.53 -1.99 -9.09
C LEU A 45 8.22 -3.13 -8.33
N ILE A 46 9.30 -3.69 -8.88
CA ILE A 46 10.01 -4.83 -8.27
C ILE A 46 10.52 -4.52 -6.85
N PRO A 47 11.15 -3.35 -6.57
CA PRO A 47 11.62 -3.05 -5.23
C PRO A 47 10.50 -3.03 -4.17
N LYS A 48 9.30 -2.54 -4.51
CA LYS A 48 8.17 -2.49 -3.56
C LYS A 48 7.62 -3.89 -3.30
N LEU A 49 7.47 -4.71 -4.33
CA LEU A 49 7.05 -6.11 -4.17
C LEU A 49 8.06 -6.90 -3.33
N LYS A 50 9.36 -6.78 -3.65
CA LYS A 50 10.43 -7.41 -2.86
C LYS A 50 10.43 -6.97 -1.41
N TYR A 51 10.18 -5.69 -1.15
CA TYR A 51 10.06 -5.20 0.21
C TYR A 51 8.86 -5.83 0.93
N LEU A 52 7.67 -5.82 0.32
CA LEU A 52 6.47 -6.45 0.89
C LEU A 52 6.71 -7.95 1.17
N GLU A 53 7.39 -8.65 0.26
CA GLU A 53 7.82 -10.04 0.47
C GLU A 53 8.78 -10.17 1.66
N SER A 54 9.76 -9.25 1.81
CA SER A 54 10.73 -9.29 2.90
C SER A 54 10.13 -9.08 4.30
N ILE A 55 8.99 -8.39 4.40
CA ILE A 55 8.28 -8.19 5.67
C ILE A 55 7.25 -9.29 5.96
N GLY A 56 7.14 -10.29 5.08
CA GLY A 56 6.39 -11.52 5.34
C GLY A 56 5.15 -11.76 4.48
N PHE A 57 4.85 -10.90 3.50
CA PHE A 57 3.77 -11.18 2.55
C PHE A 57 4.18 -12.22 1.52
N SER A 58 3.26 -13.10 1.12
CA SER A 58 3.46 -13.89 -0.09
C SER A 58 3.44 -12.99 -1.33
N ARG A 59 4.00 -13.50 -2.43
CA ARG A 59 4.02 -12.79 -3.70
C ARG A 59 2.63 -12.36 -4.16
N ASP A 60 1.65 -13.26 -4.07
CA ASP A 60 0.28 -13.03 -4.50
C ASP A 60 -0.42 -12.00 -3.61
N GLU A 61 -0.14 -12.00 -2.30
CA GLU A 61 -0.67 -10.99 -1.38
C GLU A 61 -0.08 -9.61 -1.67
N ALA A 62 1.24 -9.52 -1.87
CA ALA A 62 1.90 -8.26 -2.23
C ALA A 62 1.34 -7.69 -3.54
N VAL A 63 1.19 -8.53 -4.56
CA VAL A 63 0.53 -8.17 -5.82
C VAL A 63 -0.91 -7.72 -5.59
N GLY A 64 -1.70 -8.47 -4.82
CA GLY A 64 -3.09 -8.14 -4.51
C GLY A 64 -3.26 -6.84 -3.72
N MET A 65 -2.30 -6.49 -2.86
CA MET A 65 -2.27 -5.21 -2.14
C MET A 65 -2.06 -4.05 -3.10
N VAL A 66 -1.07 -4.14 -3.98
CA VAL A 66 -0.74 -3.04 -4.90
C VAL A 66 -1.76 -2.87 -6.01
N LEU A 67 -2.43 -3.95 -6.43
CA LEU A 67 -3.57 -3.88 -7.36
C LEU A 67 -4.75 -3.11 -6.77
N ARG A 68 -5.03 -3.30 -5.47
CA ARG A 68 -6.11 -2.58 -4.77
C ARG A 68 -5.72 -1.17 -4.34
N CYS A 69 -4.42 -0.90 -4.21
CA CYS A 69 -3.90 0.41 -3.86
C CYS A 69 -2.69 0.79 -4.74
N PRO A 70 -2.94 1.22 -6.00
CA PRO A 70 -1.89 1.61 -6.95
C PRO A 70 -1.03 2.79 -6.47
N ALA A 71 -1.58 3.64 -5.61
CA ALA A 71 -0.85 4.73 -4.96
C ALA A 71 0.40 4.24 -4.21
N LEU A 72 0.45 2.96 -3.80
CA LEU A 72 1.64 2.36 -3.20
C LEU A 72 2.91 2.48 -4.06
N PHE A 73 2.78 2.60 -5.38
CA PHE A 73 3.95 2.74 -6.27
C PHE A 73 4.62 4.11 -6.22
N THR A 74 3.90 5.13 -5.77
CA THR A 74 4.43 6.51 -5.69
C THR A 74 5.25 6.74 -4.43
N PHE A 75 5.18 5.82 -3.47
CA PHE A 75 5.89 5.93 -2.20
C PHE A 75 7.26 5.25 -2.22
N SER A 76 8.22 5.85 -1.50
CA SER A 76 9.55 5.29 -1.30
C SER A 76 9.52 4.12 -0.32
N VAL A 77 10.32 3.08 -0.58
CA VAL A 77 10.48 1.99 0.38
C VAL A 77 11.16 2.52 1.65
N GLU A 78 12.32 3.16 1.50
CA GLU A 78 13.14 3.64 2.62
C GLU A 78 12.46 4.76 3.42
N ASN A 79 11.83 5.73 2.73
CA ASN A 79 11.30 6.93 3.39
C ASN A 79 9.81 6.82 3.75
N ASN A 80 9.12 5.74 3.39
CA ASN A 80 7.69 5.58 3.66
C ASN A 80 7.35 4.18 4.17
N PHE A 81 7.65 3.12 3.41
CA PHE A 81 7.21 1.77 3.81
C PHE A 81 7.94 1.27 5.05
N MET A 82 9.27 1.41 5.09
CA MET A 82 10.10 1.01 6.21
C MET A 82 9.68 1.66 7.53
N PRO A 83 9.69 3.00 7.67
CA PRO A 83 9.36 3.64 8.95
C PRO A 83 7.92 3.38 9.39
N LYS A 84 6.97 3.25 8.45
CA LYS A 84 5.57 2.96 8.79
C LYS A 84 5.35 1.51 9.21
N PHE A 85 6.07 0.58 8.59
CA PHE A 85 6.02 -0.83 8.97
C PHE A 85 6.70 -1.07 10.32
N GLU A 86 7.86 -0.44 10.55
CA GLU A 86 8.56 -0.48 11.84
C GLU A 86 7.61 -0.03 12.96
N TYR A 87 7.00 1.16 12.84
CA TYR A 87 6.00 1.63 13.80
C TYR A 87 4.79 0.68 13.95
N PHE A 88 4.28 0.13 12.84
CA PHE A 88 3.18 -0.82 12.88
C PHE A 88 3.52 -2.10 13.67
N SER A 89 4.72 -2.64 13.45
CA SER A 89 5.18 -3.88 14.05
C SER A 89 5.64 -3.69 15.50
N GLU A 90 6.30 -2.57 15.80
CA GLU A 90 6.94 -2.34 17.08
C GLU A 90 6.04 -1.60 18.07
N GLU A 91 5.26 -0.63 17.62
CA GLU A 91 4.45 0.21 18.51
C GLU A 91 2.98 -0.23 18.50
N ILE A 92 2.39 -0.41 17.32
CA ILE A 92 0.98 -0.86 17.20
C ILE A 92 0.85 -2.36 17.54
N LYS A 93 1.92 -3.15 17.36
CA LYS A 93 1.91 -4.62 17.49
C LYS A 93 0.84 -5.29 16.62
N GLY A 94 0.55 -4.71 15.45
CA GLY A 94 -0.50 -5.18 14.55
C GLY A 94 -0.11 -6.46 13.78
N LYS A 95 -1.11 -7.14 13.22
CA LYS A 95 -0.92 -8.35 12.41
C LYS A 95 -0.76 -8.00 10.93
N LEU A 96 0.07 -8.75 10.20
CA LEU A 96 0.24 -8.55 8.74
C LEU A 96 -1.10 -8.61 7.98
N GLU A 97 -2.05 -9.41 8.44
CA GLU A 97 -3.40 -9.49 7.87
C GLU A 97 -4.08 -8.12 7.81
N GLU A 98 -3.91 -7.27 8.82
CA GLU A 98 -4.51 -5.94 8.87
C GLU A 98 -3.95 -5.03 7.78
N LEU A 99 -2.64 -5.10 7.52
CA LEU A 99 -2.00 -4.37 6.43
C LEU A 99 -2.41 -4.92 5.06
N LYS A 100 -2.59 -6.24 4.95
CA LYS A 100 -3.12 -6.86 3.72
C LYS A 100 -4.52 -6.37 3.44
N GLU A 101 -5.42 -6.38 4.43
CA GLU A 101 -6.78 -5.90 4.25
C GLU A 101 -6.82 -4.39 4.01
N PHE A 102 -5.89 -3.64 4.60
CA PHE A 102 -5.83 -2.18 4.55
C PHE A 102 -4.49 -1.62 4.04
N PRO A 103 -4.16 -1.82 2.75
CA PRO A 103 -2.90 -1.34 2.17
C PRO A 103 -2.77 0.20 2.19
N GLN A 104 -3.89 0.93 2.26
CA GLN A 104 -3.89 2.39 2.36
C GLN A 104 -3.23 2.90 3.65
N TYR A 105 -2.93 2.05 4.64
CA TYR A 105 -2.09 2.40 5.79
C TYR A 105 -0.82 3.17 5.36
N PHE A 106 -0.13 2.69 4.32
CA PHE A 106 1.09 3.34 3.81
C PHE A 106 0.83 4.69 3.12
N ALA A 107 -0.41 5.06 2.85
CA ALA A 107 -0.76 6.37 2.30
C ALA A 107 -0.95 7.45 3.37
N PHE A 108 -1.19 7.08 4.64
CA PHE A 108 -1.35 8.05 5.72
C PHE A 108 0.00 8.57 6.24
N SER A 109 0.02 9.82 6.70
CA SER A 109 1.21 10.42 7.31
C SER A 109 1.55 9.71 8.62
N LEU A 110 2.80 9.28 8.79
CA LEU A 110 3.26 8.65 10.02
C LEU A 110 3.17 9.63 11.20
N GLU A 111 3.75 10.81 11.05
CA GLU A 111 3.87 11.80 12.12
C GLU A 111 2.56 12.57 12.38
N ASN A 112 1.78 12.84 11.34
CA ASN A 112 0.60 13.72 11.46
C ASN A 112 -0.72 12.96 11.59
N ARG A 113 -0.74 11.64 11.37
CA ARG A 113 -1.99 10.86 11.36
C ARG A 113 -1.88 9.56 12.13
N ILE A 114 -0.91 8.72 11.82
CA ILE A 114 -0.79 7.37 12.41
C ILE A 114 -0.42 7.48 13.89
N LYS A 115 0.71 8.13 14.21
CA LYS A 115 1.21 8.24 15.58
C LYS A 115 0.23 8.96 16.52
N PRO A 116 -0.30 10.16 16.19
CA PRO A 116 -1.16 10.88 17.11
C PRO A 116 -2.44 10.08 17.45
N ARG A 117 -3.09 9.52 16.43
CA ARG A 117 -4.33 8.75 16.63
C ARG A 117 -4.11 7.45 17.38
N HIS A 118 -3.01 6.74 17.12
CA HIS A 118 -2.68 5.54 17.86
C HIS A 118 -2.48 5.83 19.36
N ILE A 119 -1.78 6.92 19.70
CA ILE A 119 -1.57 7.34 21.09
C ILE A 119 -2.89 7.67 21.77
N GLU A 120 -3.77 8.43 21.11
CA GLU A 120 -5.10 8.78 21.65
C GLU A 120 -5.99 7.55 21.88
N VAL A 121 -5.95 6.56 20.98
CA VAL A 121 -6.66 5.28 21.14
C VAL A 121 -6.12 4.49 22.34
N ILE A 122 -4.80 4.44 22.53
CA ILE A 122 -4.22 3.78 23.73
C ILE A 122 -4.65 4.50 25.01
N GLN A 123 -4.59 5.83 25.04
CA GLN A 123 -4.92 6.63 26.22
C GLN A 123 -6.39 6.53 26.63
N SER A 124 -7.29 6.38 25.66
CA SER A 124 -8.72 6.16 25.90
C SER A 124 -9.05 4.72 26.30
N GLY A 125 -8.12 3.77 26.13
CA GLY A 125 -8.30 2.36 26.51
C GLY A 125 -9.25 1.58 25.58
N ILE A 126 -9.72 2.19 24.50
CA ILE A 126 -10.60 1.54 23.53
C ILE A 126 -9.78 0.75 22.50
N LYS A 127 -10.40 -0.27 21.91
CA LYS A 127 -9.84 -0.95 20.74
C LYS A 127 -10.49 -0.41 19.48
N MET A 128 -9.68 -0.01 18.51
CA MET A 128 -10.15 0.52 17.23
C MET A 128 -9.39 -0.12 16.07
N ALA A 129 -10.11 -0.53 15.03
CA ALA A 129 -9.50 -1.07 13.81
C ALA A 129 -8.78 0.04 13.02
N LEU A 130 -7.66 -0.30 12.37
CA LEU A 130 -6.88 0.66 11.59
C LEU A 130 -7.69 1.46 10.55
N PRO A 131 -8.59 0.84 9.75
CA PRO A 131 -9.34 1.60 8.76
C PRO A 131 -10.22 2.66 9.41
N THR A 132 -10.92 2.31 10.49
CA THR A 132 -11.75 3.25 11.26
C THR A 132 -10.88 4.36 11.84
N MET A 133 -9.80 3.99 12.52
CA MET A 133 -8.87 4.93 13.13
C MET A 133 -8.28 5.93 12.13
N LEU A 134 -7.94 5.50 10.91
CA LEU A 134 -7.18 6.33 9.96
C LEU A 134 -8.05 7.02 8.91
N LYS A 135 -9.16 6.42 8.47
CA LYS A 135 -10.04 7.00 7.44
C LYS A 135 -11.01 8.04 7.98
N SER A 136 -11.48 7.90 9.22
CA SER A 136 -12.46 8.83 9.80
C SER A 136 -11.95 10.27 9.85
N THR A 137 -12.84 11.25 9.73
CA THR A 137 -12.46 12.66 9.92
C THR A 137 -11.94 12.91 11.33
N ASP A 138 -11.39 14.09 11.60
CA ASP A 138 -10.95 14.42 12.97
C ASP A 138 -12.13 14.51 13.94
N GLU A 139 -13.29 14.95 13.45
CA GLU A 139 -14.50 15.01 14.27
C GLU A 139 -15.06 13.62 14.57
N GLU A 140 -15.26 12.80 13.55
CA GLU A 140 -15.72 11.42 13.73
C GLU A 140 -14.76 10.62 14.63
N PHE A 141 -13.45 10.83 14.49
CA PHE A 141 -12.47 10.17 15.34
C PHE A 141 -12.61 10.57 16.81
N ARG A 142 -12.83 11.86 17.10
CA ARG A 142 -13.10 12.34 18.46
C ARG A 142 -14.39 11.77 19.03
N GLU A 143 -15.46 11.71 18.23
CA GLU A 143 -16.73 11.11 18.65
C GLU A 143 -16.58 9.63 18.99
N LEU A 144 -15.80 8.87 18.22
CA LEU A 144 -15.55 7.46 18.49
C LEU A 144 -14.81 7.24 19.82
N LEU A 145 -13.89 8.14 20.18
CA LEU A 145 -13.17 8.06 21.45
C LEU A 145 -14.10 8.29 22.66
N THR A 146 -15.10 9.15 22.53
CA THR A 146 -16.05 9.44 23.62
C THR A 146 -17.14 8.39 23.76
N GLN A 147 -17.58 7.79 22.65
CA GLN A 147 -18.64 6.77 22.64
C GLN A 147 -18.16 5.37 23.05
N GLY A 148 -16.88 5.06 22.83
CA GLY A 148 -16.27 3.77 23.19
C GLY A 148 -15.81 3.66 24.65
N ALA A 149 -15.85 4.75 25.43
CA ALA A 149 -15.39 4.82 26.81
C ALA A 149 -16.46 4.43 27.86
N GLY A 150 -17.46 3.64 27.45
CA GLY A 150 -18.58 3.16 28.29
C GLY A 150 -18.48 1.68 28.65
#